data_AF-A0A946J1P6-F1
#
_entry.id   AF-A0A946J1P6-F1
#
_cell.length_a   1.000
_cell.length_b   1.000
_cell.length_c   1.000
_cell.angle_alpha   90.00
_cell.angle_beta   90.00
_cell.angle_gamma   90.00
#
_symmetry.space_group_name_H-M   'P 1'
#
loop_
_entity.id
_entity.type
_entity.pdbx_description
1 polymer ?
#
loop_
_entity_poly.entity_id
_entity_poly.type
_entity_poly.pdbx_seq_one_letter_code
_entity_poly.pdbx_strand_id
1 'polypeptide(L)'
;EENFCLEKFGLRTVDYLDSVGWLSDRTWLAHGIHFNKEEIKKLGENSVGICHCPTSNMMLASGICHNLELEEAGSVIGLGVDGSASNDGSNMIAELRQAMYLQRLRYGASRITHQKAYHWATKGSAALLGRFDIGEIAVGKQADLALFKLDELRFSGSHDSLAALLLCGAQKADRVMIAGNWKVVDSQIVGKDESELISRHSDAAKKLRQLANT
;
A
#
# COMPACT_ATOMS: atom_id res chain seq x y z
N GLU A 1 14.77 14.40 -4.22
CA GLU A 1 13.69 15.42 -4.22
C GLU A 1 14.02 16.63 -3.38
N GLU A 2 14.42 16.44 -2.12
CA GLU A 2 14.77 17.54 -1.22
C GLU A 2 15.86 18.47 -1.76
N ASN A 3 17.01 17.93 -2.18
CA ASN A 3 18.09 18.72 -2.77
C ASN A 3 17.60 19.52 -3.98
N PHE A 4 16.76 18.90 -4.82
CA PHE A 4 16.16 19.58 -5.97
C PHE A 4 15.25 20.74 -5.55
N CYS A 5 14.40 20.55 -4.52
CA CYS A 5 13.53 21.62 -4.03
C CYS A 5 14.31 22.77 -3.41
N LEU A 6 15.38 22.46 -2.66
CA LEU A 6 16.28 23.47 -2.11
C LEU A 6 16.97 24.26 -3.22
N GLU A 7 17.49 23.59 -4.25
CA GLU A 7 18.15 24.23 -5.39
C GLU A 7 17.21 25.09 -6.24
N LYS A 8 15.96 24.67 -6.43
CA LYS A 8 15.00 25.35 -7.32
C LYS A 8 14.14 26.39 -6.62
N PHE A 9 13.77 26.15 -5.37
CA PHE A 9 12.79 26.95 -4.64
C PHE A 9 13.31 27.52 -3.32
N GLY A 10 14.50 27.10 -2.86
CA GLY A 10 15.04 27.50 -1.56
C GLY A 10 14.27 26.93 -0.37
N LEU A 11 13.39 25.95 -0.61
CA LEU A 11 12.50 25.34 0.39
C LEU A 11 12.70 23.83 0.43
N ARG A 12 12.51 23.23 1.60
CA ARG A 12 12.34 21.77 1.72
C ARG A 12 11.03 21.34 1.06
N THR A 13 10.87 20.04 0.79
CA THR A 13 9.71 19.52 0.04
C THR A 13 8.37 19.85 0.71
N VAL A 14 8.25 19.69 2.03
CA VAL A 14 7.02 19.99 2.77
C VAL A 14 6.74 21.48 2.83
N ASP A 15 7.78 22.31 2.97
CA ASP A 15 7.61 23.77 2.95
C ASP A 15 7.23 24.29 1.56
N TYR A 16 7.75 23.66 0.51
CA TYR A 16 7.32 23.95 -0.85
C TYR A 16 5.85 23.56 -1.06
N LEU A 17 5.43 22.37 -0.59
CA LEU A 17 4.04 21.92 -0.63
C LEU A 17 3.08 22.91 0.05
N ASP A 18 3.49 23.44 1.20
CA ASP A 18 2.76 24.49 1.93
C ASP A 18 2.69 25.81 1.13
N SER A 19 3.82 26.25 0.57
CA SER A 19 3.90 27.51 -0.19
C SER A 19 2.96 27.56 -1.42
N VAL A 20 2.59 26.39 -1.96
CA VAL A 20 1.67 26.27 -3.10
C VAL A 20 0.24 25.89 -2.68
N GLY A 21 -0.06 25.89 -1.37
CA GLY A 21 -1.39 25.63 -0.83
C GLY A 21 -1.83 24.16 -0.88
N TRP A 22 -0.88 23.22 -0.95
CA TRP A 22 -1.18 21.78 -1.03
C TRP A 22 -1.03 21.06 0.31
N LEU A 23 -0.66 21.76 1.38
CA LEU A 23 -0.60 21.19 2.72
C LEU A 23 -2.01 21.16 3.33
N SER A 24 -2.77 20.09 3.06
CA SER A 24 -4.13 19.92 3.56
C SER A 24 -4.56 18.45 3.61
N ASP A 25 -5.71 18.20 4.20
CA ASP A 25 -6.39 16.90 4.27
C ASP A 25 -6.83 16.33 2.91
N ARG A 26 -6.71 17.13 1.84
CA ARG A 26 -6.96 16.71 0.45
C ARG A 26 -5.72 16.17 -0.26
N THR A 27 -4.57 16.20 0.40
CA THR A 27 -3.29 15.77 -0.15
C THR A 27 -2.83 14.50 0.52
N TRP A 28 -2.28 13.59 -0.27
CA TRP A 28 -1.48 12.49 0.25
C TRP A 28 -0.16 12.40 -0.49
N LEU A 29 0.88 11.96 0.22
CA LEU A 29 2.24 11.81 -0.27
C LEU A 29 2.63 10.35 -0.32
N ALA A 30 3.37 9.94 -1.34
CA ALA A 30 3.89 8.58 -1.44
C ALA A 30 5.17 8.41 -0.58
N HIS A 31 5.44 7.17 -0.17
CA HIS A 31 6.67 6.68 0.47
C HIS A 31 6.92 7.11 1.92
N GLY A 32 6.91 8.40 2.23
CA GLY A 32 7.02 8.94 3.60
C GLY A 32 8.35 8.69 4.34
N ILE A 33 9.47 8.61 3.61
CA ILE A 33 10.77 8.11 4.12
C ILE A 33 11.75 9.16 4.63
N HIS A 34 11.66 10.41 4.18
CA HIS A 34 12.71 11.43 4.40
C HIS A 34 12.26 12.64 5.22
N PHE A 35 11.11 12.56 5.88
CA PHE A 35 10.63 13.65 6.72
C PHE A 35 11.41 13.75 8.03
N ASN A 36 11.81 14.97 8.37
CA ASN A 36 12.31 15.28 9.71
C ASN A 36 11.14 15.43 10.72
N LYS A 37 11.45 15.71 11.98
CA LYS A 37 10.44 15.74 13.06
C LYS A 37 9.46 16.90 12.88
N GLU A 38 9.96 18.05 12.45
CA GLU A 38 9.19 19.27 12.20
C GLU A 38 8.21 19.07 11.04
N GLU A 39 8.66 18.40 9.97
CA GLU A 39 7.85 18.04 8.82
C GLU A 39 6.77 17.02 9.17
N ILE A 40 7.11 15.98 9.94
CA ILE A 40 6.12 14.99 10.42
C ILE A 40 5.01 15.70 11.21
N LYS A 41 5.39 16.60 12.13
CA LYS A 41 4.44 17.39 12.89
C LYS A 41 3.55 18.23 11.98
N LYS A 42 4.14 18.97 11.03
CA LYS A 42 3.43 19.84 10.08
C LYS A 42 2.48 19.06 9.17
N LEU A 43 2.89 17.89 8.69
CA LEU A 43 2.04 16.99 7.90
C LEU A 43 0.84 16.50 8.72
N GLY A 44 1.07 16.07 9.96
CA GLY A 44 0.02 15.59 10.84
C GLY A 44 -0.98 16.67 11.28
N GLU A 45 -0.50 17.87 11.64
CA GLU A 45 -1.36 19.01 11.99
C GLU A 45 -2.30 19.42 10.85
N ASN A 46 -1.90 19.17 9.61
CA ASN A 46 -2.70 19.44 8.40
C ASN A 46 -3.42 18.18 7.87
N SER A 47 -3.39 17.07 8.61
CA SER A 47 -4.03 15.80 8.24
C SER A 47 -3.62 15.28 6.86
N VAL A 48 -2.38 15.53 6.44
CA VAL A 48 -1.86 15.04 5.17
C VAL A 48 -1.77 13.53 5.20
N GLY A 49 -2.25 12.90 4.15
CA GLY A 49 -2.19 11.46 3.99
C GLY A 49 -0.81 10.95 3.59
N ILE A 50 -0.46 9.72 3.98
CA ILE A 50 0.78 9.06 3.57
C ILE A 50 0.45 7.68 3.00
N CYS A 51 0.86 7.45 1.76
CA CYS A 51 0.80 6.15 1.11
C CYS A 51 2.13 5.41 1.32
N HIS A 52 2.16 4.47 2.25
CA HIS A 52 3.35 3.67 2.54
C HIS A 52 3.51 2.54 1.50
N CYS A 53 4.64 2.56 0.78
CA CYS A 53 5.00 1.56 -0.24
C CYS A 53 6.22 0.74 0.20
N PRO A 54 6.09 -0.17 1.18
CA PRO A 54 7.24 -0.85 1.81
C PRO A 54 8.11 -1.63 0.84
N THR A 55 7.52 -2.39 -0.10
CA THR A 55 8.29 -3.21 -1.03
C THR A 55 9.17 -2.34 -1.92
N SER A 56 8.62 -1.25 -2.46
CA SER A 56 9.38 -0.29 -3.29
C SER A 56 10.50 0.38 -2.50
N ASN A 57 10.19 0.87 -1.31
CA ASN A 57 11.19 1.50 -0.45
C ASN A 57 12.35 0.55 -0.12
N MET A 58 12.07 -0.75 0.08
CA MET A 58 13.11 -1.76 0.30
C MET A 58 13.87 -2.11 -0.97
N MET A 59 13.16 -2.30 -2.09
CA MET A 59 13.76 -2.72 -3.36
C MET A 59 14.75 -1.69 -3.91
N LEU A 60 14.42 -0.40 -3.74
CA LEU A 60 15.26 0.73 -4.15
C LEU A 60 16.20 1.22 -3.03
N ALA A 61 16.25 0.52 -1.88
CA ALA A 61 17.03 0.91 -0.71
C ALA A 61 16.80 2.37 -0.26
N SER A 62 15.57 2.87 -0.40
CA SER A 62 15.24 4.28 -0.16
C SER A 62 15.07 4.61 1.32
N GLY A 63 14.59 3.67 2.14
CA GLY A 63 14.47 3.85 3.58
C GLY A 63 13.20 3.25 4.19
N ILE A 64 12.86 3.69 5.41
CA ILE A 64 11.72 3.18 6.19
C ILE A 64 10.77 4.34 6.47
N CYS A 65 9.50 4.20 6.10
CA CYS A 65 8.47 5.19 6.40
C CYS A 65 8.23 5.26 7.92
N HIS A 66 8.13 6.47 8.46
CA HIS A 66 7.93 6.72 9.89
C HIS A 66 6.45 6.60 10.31
N ASN A 67 5.82 5.44 10.05
CA ASN A 67 4.37 5.26 10.15
C ASN A 67 3.80 5.70 11.51
N LEU A 68 4.40 5.26 12.63
CA LEU A 68 3.84 5.56 13.94
C LEU A 68 3.99 7.03 14.31
N GLU A 69 5.13 7.66 14.01
CA GLU A 69 5.33 9.08 14.27
C GLU A 69 4.37 9.94 13.42
N LEU A 70 4.11 9.56 12.16
CA LEU A 70 3.15 10.23 11.27
C LEU A 70 1.71 10.07 11.76
N GLU A 71 1.31 8.86 12.17
CA GLU A 71 -0.01 8.62 12.77
C GLU A 71 -0.20 9.42 14.06
N GLU A 72 0.78 9.40 14.95
CA GLU A 72 0.74 10.12 16.23
C GLU A 72 0.64 11.63 16.01
N ALA A 73 1.26 12.15 14.95
CA ALA A 73 1.14 13.55 14.56
C ALA A 73 -0.23 13.92 13.95
N GLY A 74 -1.02 12.94 13.51
CA GLY A 74 -2.35 13.15 12.91
C GLY A 74 -2.47 12.81 11.42
N SER A 75 -1.42 12.28 10.79
CA SER A 75 -1.48 11.85 9.38
C SER A 75 -2.29 10.56 9.23
N VAL A 76 -2.99 10.42 8.11
CA VAL A 76 -3.66 9.15 7.74
C VAL A 76 -2.66 8.27 6.99
N ILE A 77 -2.50 7.00 7.40
CA ILE A 77 -1.63 6.05 6.70
C ILE A 77 -2.46 5.04 5.90
N GLY A 78 -2.16 4.94 4.60
CA GLY A 78 -2.59 3.85 3.73
C GLY A 78 -1.40 3.07 3.16
N LEU A 79 -1.70 2.01 2.42
CA LEU A 79 -0.71 1.20 1.70
C LEU A 79 -0.85 1.33 0.18
N GLY A 80 0.29 1.29 -0.50
CA GLY A 80 0.38 1.21 -1.95
C GLY A 80 1.44 0.20 -2.37
N VAL A 81 1.23 -0.44 -3.52
CA VAL A 81 2.22 -1.35 -4.12
C VAL A 81 3.24 -0.62 -5.00
N ASP A 82 3.07 0.68 -5.25
CA ASP A 82 3.86 1.43 -6.23
C ASP A 82 3.79 0.83 -7.66
N GLY A 83 4.64 1.29 -8.58
CA GLY A 83 4.69 0.82 -9.96
C GLY A 83 5.28 -0.57 -10.15
N SER A 84 4.94 -1.22 -11.27
CA SER A 84 5.45 -2.54 -11.66
C SER A 84 6.94 -2.58 -12.04
N ALA A 85 7.68 -1.49 -11.85
CA ALA A 85 9.13 -1.41 -12.01
C ALA A 85 9.86 -1.23 -10.67
N SER A 86 9.11 -1.08 -9.58
CA SER A 86 9.59 -0.84 -8.22
C SER A 86 8.90 -1.74 -7.18
N ASN A 87 8.30 -2.86 -7.59
CA ASN A 87 7.57 -3.82 -6.72
C ASN A 87 7.43 -5.16 -7.43
N ASP A 88 7.06 -5.01 -8.70
CA ASP A 88 6.94 -5.94 -9.82
C ASP A 88 5.81 -6.97 -9.69
N GLY A 89 5.31 -7.24 -8.48
CA GLY A 89 4.23 -8.20 -8.24
C GLY A 89 2.81 -7.61 -8.19
N SER A 90 2.66 -6.32 -7.88
CA SER A 90 1.36 -5.65 -7.68
C SER A 90 0.43 -6.41 -6.71
N ASN A 91 1.01 -7.03 -5.68
CA ASN A 91 0.30 -7.95 -4.79
C ASN A 91 0.03 -7.30 -3.44
N MET A 92 -1.22 -6.89 -3.20
CA MET A 92 -1.58 -6.18 -1.98
C MET A 92 -1.37 -7.02 -0.72
N ILE A 93 -1.77 -8.30 -0.67
CA ILE A 93 -1.62 -9.11 0.55
C ILE A 93 -0.13 -9.34 0.91
N ALA A 94 0.73 -9.44 -0.10
CA ALA A 94 2.17 -9.45 0.10
C ALA A 94 2.68 -8.09 0.62
N GLU A 95 2.15 -6.98 0.12
CA GLU A 95 2.48 -5.63 0.58
C GLU A 95 2.14 -5.43 2.06
N LEU A 96 0.99 -5.95 2.54
CA LEU A 96 0.62 -5.93 3.96
C LEU A 96 1.65 -6.67 4.81
N ARG A 97 2.10 -7.84 4.36
CA ARG A 97 3.13 -8.63 5.04
C ARG A 97 4.44 -7.86 5.12
N GLN A 98 4.85 -7.20 4.03
CA GLN A 98 6.06 -6.38 3.99
C GLN A 98 5.95 -5.16 4.89
N ALA A 99 4.82 -4.44 4.87
CA ALA A 99 4.54 -3.33 5.78
C ALA A 99 4.67 -3.78 7.24
N MET A 100 4.05 -4.91 7.59
CA MET A 100 4.11 -5.45 8.94
C MET A 100 5.54 -5.74 9.38
N TYR A 101 6.32 -6.49 8.59
CA TYR A 101 7.68 -6.84 9.03
C TYR A 101 8.64 -5.67 9.04
N LEU A 102 8.59 -4.79 8.04
CA LEU A 102 9.44 -3.61 8.00
C LEU A 102 9.19 -2.71 9.21
N GLN A 103 7.92 -2.47 9.54
CA GLN A 103 7.54 -1.64 10.69
C GLN A 103 7.81 -2.36 12.02
N ARG A 104 7.74 -3.69 12.09
CA ARG A 104 8.19 -4.46 13.27
C ARG A 104 9.69 -4.33 13.52
N LEU A 105 10.51 -4.30 12.47
CA LEU A 105 11.95 -4.11 12.63
C LEU A 105 12.25 -2.75 13.27
N ARG A 106 11.46 -1.72 12.93
CA ARG A 106 11.61 -0.37 13.48
C ARG A 106 11.01 -0.21 14.89
N TYR A 107 9.83 -0.77 15.13
CA TYR A 107 9.00 -0.43 16.29
C TYR A 107 8.70 -1.57 17.25
N GLY A 108 9.09 -2.80 16.90
CA GLY A 108 8.83 -4.01 17.66
C GLY A 108 7.49 -4.69 17.33
N ALA A 109 7.48 -6.01 17.52
CA ALA A 109 6.33 -6.88 17.25
C ALA A 109 5.09 -6.60 18.12
N SER A 110 5.28 -6.05 19.32
CA SER A 110 4.18 -5.69 20.23
C SER A 110 3.39 -4.48 19.75
N ARG A 111 4.04 -3.53 19.05
CA ARG A 111 3.38 -2.33 18.54
C ARG A 111 2.76 -2.54 17.16
N ILE A 112 3.38 -3.38 16.33
CA ILE A 112 2.93 -3.65 14.97
C ILE A 112 2.31 -5.04 14.91
N THR A 113 1.00 -5.08 15.12
CA THR A 113 0.17 -6.29 15.00
C THR A 113 -0.27 -6.54 13.56
N HIS A 114 -0.77 -7.73 13.27
CA HIS A 114 -1.34 -8.02 11.95
C HIS A 114 -2.62 -7.19 11.72
N GLN A 115 -3.42 -6.92 12.76
CA GLN A 115 -4.57 -6.02 12.69
C GLN A 115 -4.19 -4.60 12.27
N LYS A 116 -3.05 -4.07 12.76
CA LYS A 116 -2.55 -2.75 12.36
C LYS A 116 -2.21 -2.73 10.86
N ALA A 117 -1.56 -3.78 10.35
CA ALA A 117 -1.29 -3.91 8.91
C ALA A 117 -2.57 -4.00 8.06
N TYR A 118 -3.57 -4.77 8.52
CA TYR A 118 -4.89 -4.80 7.88
C TYR A 118 -5.60 -3.46 7.92
N HIS A 119 -5.49 -2.73 9.03
CA HIS A 119 -6.06 -1.39 9.16
C HIS A 119 -5.48 -0.46 8.10
N TRP A 120 -4.15 -0.38 7.96
CA TRP A 120 -3.51 0.43 6.91
C TRP A 120 -4.01 0.07 5.52
N ALA A 121 -4.16 -1.21 5.20
CA ALA A 121 -4.59 -1.68 3.89
C ALA A 121 -6.06 -1.45 3.55
N THR A 122 -6.92 -1.33 4.57
CA THR A 122 -8.37 -1.31 4.41
C THR A 122 -8.91 0.06 4.79
N LYS A 123 -9.33 0.26 6.03
CA LYS A 123 -9.88 1.51 6.53
C LYS A 123 -8.91 2.69 6.40
N GLY A 124 -7.62 2.47 6.63
CA GLY A 124 -6.56 3.47 6.46
C GLY A 124 -6.45 3.95 5.02
N SER A 125 -6.25 3.03 4.06
CA SER A 125 -6.26 3.34 2.63
C SER A 125 -7.58 3.95 2.14
N ALA A 126 -8.73 3.51 2.66
CA ALA A 126 -10.03 4.10 2.31
C ALA A 126 -10.12 5.56 2.78
N ALA A 127 -9.75 5.84 4.03
CA ALA A 127 -9.68 7.19 4.58
C ALA A 127 -8.67 8.06 3.83
N LEU A 128 -7.51 7.51 3.45
CA LEU A 128 -6.49 8.18 2.64
C LEU A 128 -7.06 8.67 1.30
N LEU A 129 -7.96 7.90 0.70
CA LEU A 129 -8.66 8.24 -0.54
C LEU A 129 -9.90 9.11 -0.32
N GLY A 130 -10.19 9.54 0.91
CA GLY A 130 -11.41 10.27 1.26
C GLY A 130 -12.70 9.44 1.08
N ARG A 131 -12.60 8.11 1.10
CA ARG A 131 -13.71 7.18 0.88
C ARG A 131 -14.16 6.58 2.20
N PHE A 132 -15.36 6.97 2.63
CA PHE A 132 -15.96 6.45 3.86
C PHE A 132 -17.00 5.35 3.59
N ASP A 133 -17.31 5.04 2.35
CA ASP A 133 -18.26 3.99 1.96
C ASP A 133 -17.61 2.60 1.78
N ILE A 134 -16.28 2.49 1.95
CA ILE A 134 -15.51 1.24 1.82
C ILE A 134 -14.51 1.07 2.99
N GLY A 135 -13.72 0.00 2.98
CA GLY A 135 -12.62 -0.23 3.93
C GLY A 135 -13.02 -0.91 5.25
N GLU A 136 -14.31 -1.19 5.43
CA GLU A 136 -14.86 -1.86 6.62
C GLU A 136 -16.09 -2.69 6.25
N ILE A 137 -16.22 -3.88 6.84
CA ILE A 137 -17.43 -4.71 6.68
C ILE A 137 -18.48 -4.21 7.69
N ALA A 138 -19.34 -3.31 7.24
CA ALA A 138 -20.41 -2.73 8.05
C ALA A 138 -21.65 -2.43 7.22
N VAL A 139 -22.81 -2.41 7.86
CA VAL A 139 -24.09 -2.04 7.22
C VAL A 139 -23.96 -0.63 6.60
N GLY A 140 -24.40 -0.49 5.36
CA GLY A 140 -24.35 0.76 4.60
C GLY A 140 -23.04 1.01 3.84
N LYS A 141 -22.03 0.16 3.96
CA LYS A 141 -20.80 0.18 3.13
C LYS A 141 -21.00 -0.64 1.85
N GLN A 142 -20.14 -0.42 0.85
CA GLN A 142 -20.07 -1.26 -0.34
C GLN A 142 -19.66 -2.69 0.04
N ALA A 143 -20.18 -3.67 -0.69
CA ALA A 143 -19.73 -5.06 -0.60
C ALA A 143 -18.43 -5.25 -1.41
N ASP A 144 -17.34 -4.71 -0.85
CA ASP A 144 -15.96 -4.85 -1.34
C ASP A 144 -15.22 -5.87 -0.46
N LEU A 145 -15.06 -7.10 -0.97
CA LEU A 145 -14.58 -8.23 -0.17
C LEU A 145 -13.46 -8.99 -0.91
N ALA A 146 -12.42 -9.39 -0.17
CA ALA A 146 -11.42 -10.33 -0.64
C ALA A 146 -11.41 -11.56 0.29
N LEU A 147 -11.62 -12.74 -0.28
CA LEU A 147 -11.69 -14.01 0.45
C LEU A 147 -10.46 -14.84 0.13
N PHE A 148 -9.86 -15.41 1.16
CA PHE A 148 -8.65 -16.24 1.07
C PHE A 148 -8.95 -17.62 1.64
N LYS A 149 -8.43 -18.66 0.98
CA LYS A 149 -8.44 -20.01 1.52
C LYS A 149 -7.32 -20.20 2.53
N LEU A 150 -7.54 -21.14 3.45
CA LEU A 150 -6.59 -21.56 4.48
C LEU A 150 -6.32 -23.08 4.42
N ASP A 151 -6.59 -23.70 3.27
CA ASP A 151 -6.51 -25.15 3.03
C ASP A 151 -5.14 -25.60 2.49
N GLU A 152 -4.16 -24.69 2.44
CA GLU A 152 -2.78 -25.00 2.07
C GLU A 152 -1.94 -25.42 3.29
N LEU A 153 -0.94 -26.27 3.05
CA LEU A 153 0.02 -26.73 4.07
C LEU A 153 0.63 -25.59 4.88
N ARG A 154 0.89 -24.42 4.26
CA ARG A 154 1.49 -23.25 4.93
C ARG A 154 0.66 -22.70 6.09
N PHE A 155 -0.66 -22.92 6.07
CA PHE A 155 -1.59 -22.41 7.08
C PHE A 155 -1.89 -23.45 8.17
N SER A 156 -1.46 -24.70 7.98
CA SER A 156 -1.72 -25.81 8.89
C SER A 156 -1.17 -25.52 10.29
N GLY A 157 -2.03 -25.68 11.31
CA GLY A 157 -1.69 -25.43 12.71
C GLY A 157 -1.79 -23.97 13.18
N SER A 158 -2.18 -23.03 12.30
CA SER A 158 -2.50 -21.67 12.75
C SER A 158 -3.81 -21.65 13.55
N HIS A 159 -3.83 -20.89 14.64
CA HIS A 159 -5.01 -20.68 15.48
C HIS A 159 -5.72 -19.35 15.18
N ASP A 160 -5.06 -18.44 14.45
CA ASP A 160 -5.62 -17.16 14.03
C ASP A 160 -5.54 -17.08 12.49
N SER A 161 -6.72 -17.07 11.86
CA SER A 161 -6.88 -17.05 10.41
C SER A 161 -6.30 -15.78 9.77
N LEU A 162 -6.49 -14.60 10.37
CA LEU A 162 -6.00 -13.34 9.82
C LEU A 162 -4.49 -13.23 10.01
N ALA A 163 -3.99 -13.62 11.18
CA ALA A 163 -2.56 -13.70 11.39
C ALA A 163 -1.91 -14.69 10.42
N ALA A 164 -2.53 -15.84 10.13
CA ALA A 164 -2.01 -16.85 9.21
C ALA A 164 -1.75 -16.27 7.81
N LEU A 165 -2.69 -15.49 7.28
CA LEU A 165 -2.55 -14.88 5.96
C LEU A 165 -1.30 -14.01 5.87
N LEU A 166 -0.99 -13.23 6.91
CA LEU A 166 0.22 -12.39 6.90
C LEU A 166 1.47 -13.15 7.33
N LEU A 167 1.43 -13.99 8.35
CA LEU A 167 2.60 -14.66 8.95
C LEU A 167 3.04 -15.91 8.19
N CYS A 168 2.12 -16.62 7.57
CA CYS A 168 2.43 -17.75 6.69
C CYS A 168 2.53 -17.34 5.21
N GLY A 169 2.15 -16.10 4.88
CA GLY A 169 2.34 -15.52 3.56
C GLY A 169 1.35 -16.04 2.53
N ALA A 170 0.11 -15.56 2.60
CA ALA A 170 -0.87 -15.69 1.53
C ALA A 170 -0.42 -14.91 0.28
N GLN A 171 -0.77 -15.42 -0.89
CA GLN A 171 -0.36 -14.83 -2.17
C GLN A 171 -1.54 -14.51 -3.09
N LYS A 172 -2.66 -15.22 -2.98
CA LYS A 172 -3.76 -15.11 -3.92
C LYS A 172 -5.10 -15.18 -3.18
N ALA A 173 -6.01 -14.28 -3.52
CA ALA A 173 -7.40 -14.37 -3.09
C ALA A 173 -8.12 -15.42 -3.93
N ASP A 174 -8.96 -16.23 -3.27
CA ASP A 174 -9.83 -17.17 -3.97
C ASP A 174 -10.99 -16.43 -4.63
N ARG A 175 -11.53 -15.41 -3.95
CA ARG A 175 -12.65 -14.60 -4.47
C ARG A 175 -12.46 -13.14 -4.16
N VAL A 176 -12.91 -12.29 -5.08
CA VAL A 176 -12.93 -10.83 -4.91
C VAL A 176 -14.27 -10.30 -5.42
N MET A 177 -14.91 -9.49 -4.58
CA MET A 177 -16.15 -8.78 -4.88
C MET A 177 -15.89 -7.27 -4.85
N ILE A 178 -16.48 -6.54 -5.79
CA ILE A 178 -16.47 -5.07 -5.83
C ILE A 178 -17.91 -4.59 -6.00
N ALA A 179 -18.39 -3.78 -5.06
CA ALA A 179 -19.73 -3.22 -4.98
C ALA A 179 -20.82 -4.29 -5.22
N GLY A 180 -20.68 -5.46 -4.58
CA GLY A 180 -21.64 -6.56 -4.71
C GLY A 180 -21.42 -7.47 -5.93
N ASN A 181 -20.45 -7.18 -6.80
CA ASN A 181 -20.21 -7.93 -8.02
C ASN A 181 -18.93 -8.76 -7.93
N TRP A 182 -19.03 -10.08 -8.15
CA TRP A 182 -17.86 -10.96 -8.21
C TRP A 182 -16.97 -10.61 -9.42
N LYS A 183 -15.69 -10.39 -9.15
CA LYS A 183 -14.64 -10.11 -10.16
C LYS A 183 -13.58 -11.21 -10.22
N VAL A 184 -13.37 -11.91 -9.11
CA VAL A 184 -12.54 -13.13 -9.04
C VAL A 184 -13.37 -14.23 -8.39
N VAL A 185 -13.37 -15.42 -8.99
CA VAL A 185 -14.06 -16.61 -8.49
C VAL A 185 -13.14 -17.82 -8.72
N ASP A 186 -12.97 -18.64 -7.69
CA ASP A 186 -12.09 -19.82 -7.72
C ASP A 186 -10.68 -19.48 -8.23
N SER A 187 -10.15 -18.34 -7.75
CA SER A 187 -8.85 -17.79 -8.13
C SER A 187 -8.72 -17.38 -9.60
N GLN A 188 -9.81 -17.23 -10.36
CA GLN A 188 -9.82 -16.85 -11.77
C GLN A 188 -10.51 -15.50 -11.99
N ILE A 189 -10.00 -14.68 -12.91
CA ILE A 189 -10.64 -13.39 -13.26
C ILE A 189 -11.89 -13.63 -14.11
N VAL A 190 -13.04 -13.13 -13.66
CA VAL A 190 -14.33 -13.33 -14.33
C VAL A 190 -14.31 -12.68 -15.72
N GLY A 191 -14.61 -13.49 -16.75
CA GLY A 191 -14.76 -13.03 -18.12
C GLY A 191 -13.46 -12.65 -18.82
N LYS A 192 -12.32 -13.18 -18.37
CA LYS A 192 -11.00 -12.95 -18.98
C LYS A 192 -10.31 -14.27 -19.30
N ASP A 193 -9.62 -14.31 -20.43
CA ASP A 193 -8.67 -15.37 -20.76
C ASP A 193 -7.28 -14.95 -20.27
N GLU A 194 -6.83 -15.54 -19.16
CA GLU A 194 -5.52 -15.22 -18.58
C GLU A 194 -4.36 -15.59 -19.52
N SER A 195 -4.50 -16.64 -20.34
CA SER A 195 -3.46 -17.05 -21.29
C SER A 195 -3.32 -16.05 -22.43
N GLU A 196 -4.44 -15.56 -22.97
CA GLU A 196 -4.45 -14.47 -23.97
C GLU A 196 -3.82 -13.20 -23.40
N LEU A 197 -4.18 -12.81 -22.17
CA LEU A 197 -3.64 -11.64 -21.50
C LEU A 197 -2.12 -11.74 -21.30
N ILE A 198 -1.63 -12.88 -20.82
CA ILE A 198 -0.19 -13.15 -20.65
C ILE A 198 0.54 -13.06 -21.99
N SER A 199 -0.02 -13.64 -23.06
CA SER A 199 0.60 -13.59 -24.39
C SER A 199 0.70 -12.15 -24.89
N ARG A 200 -0.39 -11.37 -24.82
CA ARG A 200 -0.41 -9.96 -25.25
C ARG A 200 0.56 -9.10 -24.46
N HIS A 201 0.61 -9.26 -23.14
CA HIS A 201 1.54 -8.53 -22.29
C HIS A 201 3.00 -8.88 -22.60
N SER A 202 3.28 -10.17 -22.83
CA SER A 202 4.62 -10.64 -23.20
C SER A 202 5.11 -10.04 -24.51
N ASP A 203 4.24 -9.94 -25.51
CA ASP A 203 4.59 -9.35 -26.81
C ASP A 203 4.78 -7.84 -26.73
N ALA A 204 3.93 -7.13 -25.96
CA ALA A 204 4.12 -5.72 -25.68
C ALA A 204 5.48 -5.45 -24.97
N ALA A 205 5.84 -6.27 -23.99
CA ALA A 205 7.12 -6.16 -23.30
C ALA A 205 8.32 -6.43 -24.21
N LYS A 206 8.23 -7.43 -25.12
CA LYS A 206 9.27 -7.67 -26.15
C LYS A 206 9.46 -6.45 -27.04
N LYS A 207 8.36 -5.86 -27.53
CA LYS A 207 8.40 -4.67 -28.38
C LYS A 207 9.03 -3.47 -27.65
N LEU A 208 8.66 -3.24 -26.39
CA LEU A 208 9.24 -2.16 -25.60
C LEU A 208 10.76 -2.35 -25.42
N ARG A 209 11.22 -3.57 -25.14
CA ARG A 209 12.66 -3.87 -25.05
C ARG A 209 13.40 -3.62 -26.36
N GLN A 210 12.80 -3.94 -27.50
CA GLN A 210 13.41 -3.66 -28.81
C GLN A 210 13.58 -2.15 -29.03
N LEU A 211 12.55 -1.36 -28.72
CA LEU A 211 12.57 0.10 -28.86
C LEU A 211 13.51 0.80 -27.87
N ALA A 212 13.67 0.27 -26.66
CA ALA A 212 14.58 0.83 -25.67
C ALA A 212 16.06 0.57 -25.98
N ASN A 213 16.33 -0.44 -26.82
CA ASN A 213 17.68 -0.82 -27.25
C ASN A 213 18.09 -0.17 -28.60
N THR A 214 17.19 0.60 -29.22
CA THR A 214 17.46 1.43 -30.41
C THR A 214 17.64 2.88 -30.02
#